data_AF-A0A9E2MZJ5-F1
#
_entry.id   AF-A0A9E2MZJ5-F1
#
_cell.length_a   1.000
_cell.length_b   1.000
_cell.length_c   1.000
_cell.angle_alpha   90.00
_cell.angle_beta   90.00
_cell.angle_gamma   90.00
#
_symmetry.space_group_name_H-M   'P 1'
#
loop_
_entity.id
_entity.type
_entity.pdbx_description
1 polymer ?
#
loop_
_entity_poly.entity_id
_entity_poly.type
_entity_poly.pdbx_seq_one_letter_code
_entity_poly.pdbx_strand_id
1 'polypeptide(L)'
;MILFLLLSFSASLFASTPNHADNNYAEADSLNLMVEFSLFYEYHKNKDYASAEPHGWNIVHSKPENFLQFKPFHKMEDILWYLHDSTDITEEQKLTIADTTIYLYNRAMEVDKDKAPYFQIKKAFVMEIWKDLPAAEVIAEYVKAFEMDPNAPTFYKDRLGRLYKDNAADDNEYKLLALDLYSNLSEADPNNEIWIQMIESLAENPEELMDITKRAWELDKENLEKAWKYASLCLRNKEYTRAIEALEFLVGKSPDVINYWMQLSSAYDKTDQTDKTISAYKKLISLQPDNRDNYANLALVYKKMDQLSVARSYLQKASNIDPDWDFPYFVEAQIYEQAARNCIGSKFEFIDKVVYQLAVDTYKIARSKGGQNAGAAGERMNALKESVPQQEDFFFRNIKSGEKIKIEGKCYDWIGRTVIVP
;
A
#
# COMPACT_ATOMS: atom_id res chain seq x y z
N MET A 1 0.98 -7.60 56.60
CA MET A 1 0.14 -8.72 57.11
C MET A 1 -0.86 -9.05 56.01
N ILE A 2 -0.34 -9.55 54.90
CA ILE A 2 -1.07 -9.82 53.65
C ILE A 2 -0.61 -11.21 53.26
N LEU A 3 -1.40 -12.20 53.63
CA LEU A 3 -1.29 -13.59 53.22
C LEU A 3 -2.55 -14.29 53.74
N PHE A 4 -3.22 -15.04 52.87
CA PHE A 4 -4.40 -15.90 53.05
C PHE A 4 -5.61 -15.44 52.24
N LEU A 5 -5.66 -15.92 50.98
CA LEU A 5 -6.83 -16.60 50.39
C LEU A 5 -6.54 -16.93 48.93
N LEU A 6 -5.55 -17.80 48.72
CA LEU A 6 -5.48 -18.67 47.55
C LEU A 6 -5.28 -20.06 48.13
N LEU A 7 -6.36 -20.80 48.36
CA LEU A 7 -6.39 -22.27 48.36
C LEU A 7 -7.79 -22.80 48.70
N SER A 8 -8.20 -23.77 47.86
CA SER A 8 -9.21 -24.82 48.05
C SER A 8 -10.69 -24.45 47.97
N PHE A 9 -11.38 -24.94 46.93
CA PHE A 9 -12.53 -25.81 47.11
C PHE A 9 -12.70 -26.76 45.92
N SER A 10 -12.37 -28.03 46.16
CA SER A 10 -12.67 -29.17 45.30
C SER A 10 -14.15 -29.52 45.40
N ALA A 11 -14.78 -29.73 44.25
CA ALA A 11 -16.15 -30.18 44.11
C ALA A 11 -16.43 -31.53 44.82
N SER A 12 -17.57 -31.61 45.50
CA SER A 12 -18.32 -32.87 45.67
C SER A 12 -19.83 -32.56 45.76
N LEU A 13 -20.61 -33.40 45.09
CA LEU A 13 -22.00 -33.21 44.68
C LEU A 13 -22.97 -34.18 45.40
N PHE A 14 -24.21 -33.71 45.59
CA PHE A 14 -25.52 -34.42 45.76
C PHE A 14 -25.80 -35.21 47.07
N ALA A 15 -27.02 -35.33 47.60
CA ALA A 15 -28.38 -34.82 47.31
C ALA A 15 -29.32 -35.08 48.51
N SER A 16 -30.40 -34.30 48.69
CA SER A 16 -31.69 -34.78 49.25
C SER A 16 -32.86 -33.83 48.89
N THR A 17 -34.08 -34.39 48.89
CA THR A 17 -35.34 -34.05 48.19
C THR A 17 -36.08 -32.74 48.58
N PRO A 18 -36.97 -32.20 47.70
CA PRO A 18 -37.61 -30.89 47.88
C PRO A 18 -38.85 -30.97 48.80
N ASN A 19 -38.95 -30.02 49.73
CA ASN A 19 -40.11 -29.80 50.59
C ASN A 19 -40.45 -28.31 50.55
N HIS A 20 -41.68 -27.93 50.92
CA HIS A 20 -42.28 -26.58 50.85
C HIS A 20 -41.52 -25.40 51.54
N ALA A 21 -40.25 -25.56 51.90
CA ALA A 21 -39.31 -24.53 52.35
C ALA A 21 -38.57 -23.80 51.20
N ASP A 22 -38.71 -24.25 49.94
CA ASP A 22 -37.93 -23.72 48.80
C ASP A 22 -38.12 -22.22 48.54
N ASN A 23 -39.28 -21.63 48.86
CA ASN A 23 -39.49 -20.18 48.66
C ASN A 23 -38.72 -19.33 49.67
N ASN A 24 -38.64 -19.73 50.94
CA ASN A 24 -37.92 -18.96 51.96
C ASN A 24 -36.39 -19.10 51.81
N TYR A 25 -35.91 -20.26 51.34
CA TYR A 25 -34.49 -20.46 51.03
C TYR A 25 -34.06 -19.68 49.78
N ALA A 26 -34.84 -19.72 48.70
CA ALA A 26 -34.55 -18.95 47.50
C ALA A 26 -34.58 -17.43 47.73
N GLU A 27 -35.48 -16.96 48.61
CA GLU A 27 -35.59 -15.54 48.98
C GLU A 27 -34.45 -15.10 49.92
N ALA A 28 -34.04 -15.94 50.87
CA ALA A 28 -32.87 -15.70 51.72
C ALA A 28 -31.55 -15.69 50.91
N ASP A 29 -31.39 -16.62 49.96
CA ASP A 29 -30.26 -16.67 49.04
C ASP A 29 -30.23 -15.44 48.11
N SER A 30 -31.41 -14.97 47.67
CA SER A 30 -31.53 -13.75 46.87
C SER A 30 -31.18 -12.49 47.68
N LEU A 31 -31.62 -12.40 48.94
CA LEU A 31 -31.31 -11.27 49.81
C LEU A 31 -29.80 -11.23 50.14
N ASN A 32 -29.21 -12.39 50.40
CA ASN A 32 -27.78 -12.50 50.64
C ASN A 32 -26.97 -12.06 49.40
N LEU A 33 -27.40 -12.46 48.20
CA LEU A 33 -26.75 -12.06 46.95
C LEU A 33 -26.85 -10.55 46.67
N MET A 34 -27.94 -9.88 47.07
CA MET A 34 -28.05 -8.42 46.98
C MET A 34 -27.10 -7.70 47.95
N VAL A 35 -26.88 -8.27 49.15
CA VAL A 35 -25.90 -7.73 50.11
C VAL A 35 -24.49 -7.87 49.56
N GLU A 36 -24.13 -9.06 49.07
CA GLU A 36 -22.86 -9.33 48.38
C GLU A 36 -22.63 -8.34 47.23
N PHE A 37 -23.67 -8.10 46.41
CA PHE A 37 -23.58 -7.18 45.28
C PHE A 37 -23.37 -5.73 45.74
N SER A 38 -24.06 -5.31 46.82
CA SER A 38 -23.95 -3.96 47.36
C SER A 38 -22.56 -3.70 47.94
N LEU A 39 -22.01 -4.67 48.70
CA LEU A 39 -20.66 -4.60 49.23
C LEU A 39 -19.62 -4.58 48.10
N PHE A 40 -19.73 -5.50 47.14
CA PHE A 40 -18.89 -5.53 45.95
C PHE A 40 -18.85 -4.18 45.24
N TYR A 41 -20.04 -3.60 44.98
CA TYR A 41 -20.16 -2.35 44.25
C TYR A 41 -19.56 -1.17 45.02
N GLU A 42 -19.83 -1.05 46.33
CA GLU A 42 -19.30 0.06 47.14
C GLU A 42 -17.79 -0.06 47.35
N TYR A 43 -17.25 -1.26 47.62
CA TYR A 43 -15.80 -1.45 47.72
C TYR A 43 -15.11 -1.16 46.38
N HIS A 44 -15.64 -1.65 45.25
CA HIS A 44 -15.11 -1.36 43.91
C HIS A 44 -15.11 0.14 43.62
N LYS A 45 -16.21 0.83 43.90
CA LYS A 45 -16.35 2.29 43.72
C LYS A 45 -15.32 3.08 44.54
N ASN A 46 -14.99 2.60 45.74
CA ASN A 46 -13.96 3.18 46.60
C ASN A 46 -12.54 2.72 46.27
N LYS A 47 -12.36 1.90 45.22
CA LYS A 47 -11.08 1.27 44.81
C LYS A 47 -10.45 0.41 45.90
N ASP A 48 -11.24 -0.06 46.86
CA ASP A 48 -10.83 -1.05 47.85
C ASP A 48 -10.98 -2.45 47.24
N TYR A 49 -10.11 -2.75 46.28
CA TYR A 49 -10.21 -3.97 45.48
C TYR A 49 -9.95 -5.25 46.27
N ALA A 50 -9.13 -5.19 47.32
CA ALA A 50 -8.90 -6.33 48.20
C ALA A 50 -10.19 -6.73 48.94
N SER A 51 -10.97 -5.75 49.42
CA SER A 51 -12.27 -6.03 50.04
C SER A 51 -13.36 -6.36 49.01
N ALA A 52 -13.28 -5.79 47.80
CA ALA A 52 -14.28 -6.03 46.75
C ALA A 52 -14.21 -7.45 46.16
N GLU A 53 -13.01 -8.00 46.02
CA GLU A 53 -12.74 -9.23 45.27
C GLU A 53 -13.57 -10.45 45.72
N PRO A 54 -13.66 -10.78 47.03
CA PRO A 54 -14.42 -11.95 47.47
C PRO A 54 -15.92 -11.82 47.18
N HIS A 55 -16.47 -10.63 47.40
CA HIS A 55 -17.87 -10.33 47.12
C HIS A 55 -18.17 -10.42 45.62
N GLY A 56 -17.26 -9.92 44.78
CA GLY A 56 -17.40 -10.01 43.33
C GLY A 56 -17.39 -11.45 42.82
N TRP A 57 -16.56 -12.33 43.38
CA TRP A 57 -16.60 -13.76 43.07
C TRP A 57 -17.89 -14.44 43.51
N ASN A 58 -18.47 -14.05 44.65
CA ASN A 58 -19.79 -14.55 45.05
C ASN A 58 -20.85 -14.22 43.98
N ILE A 59 -20.78 -13.02 43.37
CA ILE A 59 -21.66 -12.66 42.24
C ILE A 59 -21.37 -13.49 41.00
N VAL A 60 -20.10 -13.60 40.58
CA VAL A 60 -19.69 -14.33 39.37
C VAL A 60 -20.06 -15.81 39.40
N HIS A 61 -19.94 -16.47 40.56
CA HIS A 61 -20.24 -17.90 40.72
C HIS A 61 -21.73 -18.20 40.97
N SER A 62 -22.53 -17.20 41.34
CA SER A 62 -23.96 -17.39 41.66
C SER A 62 -24.85 -17.11 40.45
N LYS A 63 -25.59 -15.99 40.44
CA LYS A 63 -26.50 -15.55 39.38
C LYS A 63 -26.06 -14.21 38.78
N PRO A 64 -24.88 -14.12 38.13
CA PRO A 64 -24.36 -12.87 37.58
C PRO A 64 -25.28 -12.26 36.50
N GLU A 65 -26.13 -13.07 35.85
CA GLU A 65 -27.13 -12.63 34.88
C GLU A 65 -28.12 -11.59 35.42
N ASN A 66 -28.39 -11.61 36.73
CA ASN A 66 -29.29 -10.65 37.39
C ASN A 66 -28.69 -9.24 37.54
N PHE A 67 -27.38 -9.10 37.30
CA PHE A 67 -26.62 -7.89 37.59
C PHE A 67 -25.87 -7.33 36.38
N LEU A 68 -26.09 -7.86 35.16
CA LEU A 68 -25.33 -7.47 33.95
C LEU A 68 -25.38 -5.97 33.65
N GLN A 69 -26.48 -5.29 33.98
CA GLN A 69 -26.63 -3.84 33.86
C GLN A 69 -25.58 -3.05 34.66
N PHE A 70 -25.00 -3.67 35.69
CA PHE A 70 -23.95 -3.08 36.53
C PHE A 70 -22.53 -3.56 36.18
N LYS A 71 -22.40 -4.35 35.10
CA LYS A 71 -21.13 -4.84 34.52
C LYS A 71 -20.21 -5.54 35.54
N PRO A 72 -20.69 -6.54 36.31
CA PRO A 72 -19.90 -7.20 37.35
C PRO A 72 -18.59 -7.80 36.82
N PHE A 73 -18.61 -8.37 35.60
CA PHE A 73 -17.40 -8.92 34.97
C PHE A 73 -16.34 -7.86 34.66
N HIS A 74 -16.72 -6.65 34.24
CA HIS A 74 -15.76 -5.57 33.99
C HIS A 74 -15.17 -5.05 35.31
N LYS A 75 -15.98 -4.99 36.36
CA LYS A 75 -15.52 -4.59 37.69
C LYS A 75 -14.54 -5.61 38.29
N MET A 76 -14.81 -6.90 38.07
CA MET A 76 -13.88 -7.97 38.44
C MET A 76 -12.60 -7.91 37.60
N GLU A 77 -12.70 -7.60 36.31
CA GLU A 77 -11.52 -7.36 35.46
C GLU A 77 -10.66 -6.23 36.04
N ASP A 78 -11.25 -5.07 36.39
CA ASP A 78 -10.51 -3.95 36.99
C ASP A 78 -9.71 -4.38 38.25
N ILE A 79 -10.34 -5.20 39.09
CA ILE A 79 -9.73 -5.74 40.32
C ILE A 79 -8.55 -6.65 39.96
N LEU A 80 -8.76 -7.63 39.08
CA LEU A 80 -7.71 -8.59 38.74
C LEU A 80 -6.51 -7.93 38.05
N TRP A 81 -6.75 -6.96 37.17
CA TRP A 81 -5.67 -6.17 36.55
C TRP A 81 -4.90 -5.35 37.58
N TYR A 82 -5.60 -4.69 38.51
CA TYR A 82 -4.94 -3.97 39.60
C TYR A 82 -4.09 -4.90 40.47
N LEU A 83 -4.61 -6.08 40.81
CA LEU A 83 -3.90 -7.06 41.62
C LEU A 83 -2.66 -7.61 40.89
N HIS A 84 -2.79 -7.93 39.60
CA HIS A 84 -1.68 -8.41 38.75
C HIS A 84 -0.52 -7.40 38.68
N ASP A 85 -0.84 -6.10 38.53
CA ASP A 85 0.16 -5.04 38.38
C ASP A 85 0.71 -4.52 39.72
N SER A 86 0.27 -5.09 40.85
CA SER A 86 0.77 -4.74 42.18
C SER A 86 2.25 -5.10 42.34
N THR A 87 3.03 -4.22 42.95
CA THR A 87 4.46 -4.47 43.24
C THR A 87 4.68 -5.46 44.38
N ASP A 88 3.64 -5.79 45.15
CA ASP A 88 3.72 -6.56 46.38
C ASP A 88 3.44 -8.07 46.18
N ILE A 89 3.33 -8.53 44.93
CA ILE A 89 3.03 -9.93 44.60
C ILE A 89 4.18 -10.61 43.85
N THR A 90 4.30 -11.92 44.02
CA THR A 90 5.29 -12.75 43.35
C THR A 90 4.87 -13.08 41.91
N GLU A 91 5.82 -13.55 41.09
CA GLU A 91 5.51 -14.03 39.74
C GLU A 91 4.53 -15.24 39.74
N GLU A 92 4.60 -16.12 40.73
CA GLU A 92 3.63 -17.22 40.90
C GLU A 92 2.21 -16.70 41.17
N GLN A 93 2.10 -15.64 41.97
CA GLN A 93 0.81 -14.98 42.23
C GLN A 93 0.29 -14.28 40.98
N LYS A 94 1.16 -13.65 40.16
CA LYS A 94 0.77 -13.08 38.86
C LYS A 94 0.21 -14.13 37.92
N LEU A 95 0.87 -15.29 37.80
CA LEU A 95 0.39 -16.40 36.99
C LEU A 95 -0.97 -16.93 37.50
N THR A 96 -1.14 -17.02 38.83
CA THR A 96 -2.43 -17.41 39.43
C THR A 96 -3.53 -16.41 39.11
N ILE A 97 -3.23 -15.11 39.16
CA ILE A 97 -4.17 -14.05 38.77
C ILE A 97 -4.48 -14.13 37.27
N ALA A 98 -3.50 -14.46 36.43
CA ALA A 98 -3.72 -14.64 35.00
C ALA A 98 -4.68 -15.81 34.70
N ASP A 99 -4.50 -16.96 35.35
CA ASP A 99 -5.42 -18.10 35.25
C ASP A 99 -6.83 -17.72 35.70
N THR A 100 -6.91 -17.01 36.82
CA THR A 100 -8.17 -16.51 37.38
C THR A 100 -8.86 -15.52 36.44
N THR A 101 -8.08 -14.67 35.76
CA THR A 101 -8.60 -13.69 34.79
C THR A 101 -9.12 -14.38 33.52
N ILE A 102 -8.42 -15.40 33.02
CA ILE A 102 -8.90 -16.22 31.90
C ILE A 102 -10.20 -16.93 32.28
N TYR A 103 -10.32 -17.46 33.51
CA TYR A 103 -11.55 -18.04 34.01
C TYR A 103 -12.70 -17.01 34.03
N LEU A 104 -12.45 -15.81 34.57
CA LEU A 104 -13.42 -14.71 34.58
C LEU A 104 -13.92 -14.40 33.18
N TYR A 105 -13.02 -14.29 32.20
CA TYR A 105 -13.37 -13.98 30.82
C TYR A 105 -14.18 -15.09 30.16
N ASN A 106 -13.81 -16.36 30.35
CA ASN A 106 -14.61 -17.47 29.86
C ASN A 106 -16.02 -17.43 30.45
N ARG A 107 -16.14 -17.19 31.76
CA ARG A 107 -17.44 -17.09 32.43
C ARG A 107 -18.25 -15.90 31.93
N ALA A 108 -17.61 -14.76 31.69
CA ALA A 108 -18.25 -13.58 31.14
C ALA A 108 -18.81 -13.84 29.74
N MET A 109 -18.05 -14.53 28.87
CA MET A 109 -18.49 -14.88 27.52
C MET A 109 -19.66 -15.88 27.50
N GLU A 110 -19.74 -16.77 28.49
CA GLU A 110 -20.85 -17.71 28.64
C GLU A 110 -22.17 -17.01 29.03
N VAL A 111 -22.08 -16.05 29.95
CA VAL A 111 -23.25 -15.39 30.56
C VAL A 111 -23.69 -14.15 29.77
N ASP A 112 -22.74 -13.30 29.36
CA ASP A 112 -22.97 -12.03 28.67
C ASP A 112 -22.45 -12.11 27.23
N LYS A 113 -23.24 -12.76 26.37
CA LYS A 113 -22.89 -13.01 24.96
C LYS A 113 -22.66 -11.72 24.17
N ASP A 114 -23.33 -10.64 24.55
CA ASP A 114 -23.18 -9.33 23.89
C ASP A 114 -21.80 -8.70 24.16
N LYS A 115 -21.15 -9.09 25.26
CA LYS A 115 -19.79 -8.67 25.62
C LYS A 115 -18.72 -9.70 25.29
N ALA A 116 -19.10 -10.81 24.67
CA ALA A 116 -18.14 -11.87 24.38
C ALA A 116 -16.94 -11.42 23.51
N PRO A 117 -17.09 -10.57 22.46
CA PRO A 117 -15.95 -10.11 21.67
C PRO A 117 -14.93 -9.31 22.50
N TYR A 118 -15.41 -8.49 23.44
CA TYR A 118 -14.55 -7.71 24.36
C TYR A 118 -13.69 -8.62 25.24
N PHE A 119 -14.29 -9.64 25.85
CA PHE A 119 -13.55 -10.55 26.73
C PHE A 119 -12.69 -11.55 25.96
N GLN A 120 -13.08 -11.94 24.74
CA GLN A 120 -12.30 -12.83 23.88
C GLN A 120 -10.95 -12.21 23.52
N ILE A 121 -10.92 -10.93 23.12
CA ILE A 121 -9.66 -10.25 22.75
C ILE A 121 -8.76 -9.98 23.97
N LYS A 122 -9.37 -9.67 25.12
CA LYS A 122 -8.66 -9.49 26.39
C LYS A 122 -8.07 -10.80 26.90
N LYS A 123 -8.78 -11.92 26.73
CA LYS A 123 -8.27 -13.26 27.03
C LYS A 123 -7.02 -13.57 26.19
N ALA A 124 -7.05 -13.31 24.89
CA ALA A 124 -5.88 -13.50 24.02
C ALA A 124 -4.68 -12.67 24.51
N PHE A 125 -4.91 -11.42 24.90
CA PHE A 125 -3.87 -10.56 25.49
C PHE A 125 -3.30 -11.09 26.80
N VAL A 126 -4.13 -11.60 27.73
CA VAL A 126 -3.66 -12.18 28.99
C VAL A 126 -2.84 -13.45 28.72
N MET A 127 -3.29 -14.29 27.79
CA MET A 127 -2.55 -15.48 27.35
C MET A 127 -1.19 -15.13 26.74
N GLU A 128 -1.12 -14.03 26.00
CA GLU A 128 0.10 -13.52 25.39
C GLU A 128 1.05 -12.89 26.42
N ILE A 129 0.60 -11.88 27.17
CA ILE A 129 1.47 -10.99 27.95
C ILE A 129 1.70 -11.49 29.36
N TRP A 130 0.67 -12.02 30.02
CA TRP A 130 0.79 -12.43 31.43
C TRP A 130 1.27 -13.87 31.56
N LYS A 131 0.92 -14.72 30.59
CA LYS A 131 1.22 -16.15 30.65
C LYS A 131 2.32 -16.62 29.70
N ASP A 132 2.70 -15.80 28.71
CA ASP A 132 3.69 -16.17 27.69
C ASP A 132 3.40 -17.56 27.07
N LEU A 133 2.13 -17.81 26.75
CA LEU A 133 1.72 -19.09 26.17
C LEU A 133 2.25 -19.26 24.74
N PRO A 134 2.34 -20.50 24.23
CA PRO A 134 2.80 -20.76 22.87
C PRO A 134 2.02 -19.92 21.83
N ALA A 135 2.75 -19.29 20.91
CA ALA A 135 2.19 -18.33 19.96
C ALA A 135 0.99 -18.89 19.16
N ALA A 136 1.03 -20.17 18.78
CA ALA A 136 -0.06 -20.81 18.04
C ALA A 136 -1.39 -20.79 18.82
N GLU A 137 -1.36 -20.99 20.14
CA GLU A 137 -2.55 -20.96 21.01
C GLU A 137 -3.07 -19.52 21.14
N VAL A 138 -2.17 -18.56 21.32
CA VAL A 138 -2.50 -17.14 21.44
C VAL A 138 -3.09 -16.58 20.15
N ILE A 139 -2.48 -16.91 19.01
CA ILE A 139 -2.93 -16.53 17.66
C ILE A 139 -4.37 -17.01 17.43
N ALA A 140 -4.69 -18.26 17.81
CA ALA A 140 -6.05 -18.79 17.63
C ALA A 140 -7.11 -17.97 18.38
N GLU A 141 -6.79 -17.49 19.59
CA GLU A 141 -7.70 -16.69 20.40
C GLU A 141 -7.85 -15.25 19.88
N TYR A 142 -6.80 -14.66 19.31
CA TYR A 142 -6.88 -13.39 18.60
C TYR A 142 -7.70 -13.49 17.31
N VAL A 143 -7.46 -14.53 16.49
CA VAL A 143 -8.23 -14.77 15.26
C VAL A 143 -9.72 -14.89 15.59
N LYS A 144 -10.06 -15.72 16.57
CA LYS A 144 -11.45 -15.85 17.06
C LYS A 144 -12.02 -14.51 17.53
N ALA A 145 -11.22 -13.66 18.19
CA ALA A 145 -11.66 -12.34 18.60
C ALA A 145 -12.03 -11.45 17.40
N PHE A 146 -11.24 -11.47 16.33
CA PHE A 146 -11.50 -10.66 15.12
C PHE A 146 -12.61 -11.22 14.23
N GLU A 147 -12.86 -12.53 14.26
CA GLU A 147 -14.06 -13.13 13.67
C GLU A 147 -15.33 -12.64 14.37
N MET A 148 -15.27 -12.46 15.70
CA MET A 148 -16.39 -11.96 16.50
C MET A 148 -16.58 -10.45 16.37
N ASP A 149 -15.49 -9.68 16.30
CA ASP A 149 -15.52 -8.23 16.09
C ASP A 149 -14.39 -7.78 15.14
N PRO A 150 -14.70 -7.65 13.82
CA PRO A 150 -13.74 -7.15 12.84
C PRO A 150 -13.30 -5.70 13.08
N ASN A 151 -14.04 -4.93 13.88
CA ASN A 151 -13.75 -3.52 14.20
C ASN A 151 -13.00 -3.36 15.52
N ALA A 152 -12.51 -4.46 16.10
CA ALA A 152 -11.73 -4.42 17.32
C ALA A 152 -10.52 -3.47 17.20
N PRO A 153 -10.05 -2.88 18.32
CA PRO A 153 -9.01 -1.85 18.30
C PRO A 153 -7.74 -2.27 17.56
N THR A 154 -7.21 -1.36 16.74
CA THR A 154 -6.00 -1.58 15.93
C THR A 154 -4.80 -2.07 16.75
N PHE A 155 -4.70 -1.66 18.02
CA PHE A 155 -3.69 -2.15 18.95
C PHE A 155 -3.59 -3.69 18.98
N TYR A 156 -4.73 -4.38 19.06
CA TYR A 156 -4.73 -5.85 19.11
C TYR A 156 -4.46 -6.48 17.75
N LYS A 157 -4.84 -5.81 16.65
CA LYS A 157 -4.50 -6.27 15.30
C LYS A 157 -3.00 -6.23 15.08
N ASP A 158 -2.33 -5.17 15.56
CA ASP A 158 -0.87 -5.08 15.56
C ASP A 158 -0.22 -6.17 16.42
N ARG A 159 -0.80 -6.53 17.58
CA ARG A 159 -0.32 -7.70 18.37
C ARG A 159 -0.36 -8.99 17.54
N LEU A 160 -1.48 -9.29 16.90
CA LEU A 160 -1.61 -10.46 16.04
C LEU A 160 -0.64 -10.43 14.87
N GLY A 161 -0.50 -9.27 14.20
CA GLY A 161 0.45 -9.10 13.11
C GLY A 161 1.90 -9.33 13.54
N ARG A 162 2.28 -8.93 14.76
CA ARG A 162 3.60 -9.20 15.33
C ARG A 162 3.78 -10.68 15.65
N LEU A 163 2.79 -11.32 16.24
CA LEU A 163 2.82 -12.76 16.49
C LEU A 163 3.01 -13.56 15.20
N TYR A 164 2.31 -13.20 14.13
CA TYR A 164 2.53 -13.80 12.81
C TYR A 164 3.97 -13.59 12.32
N LYS A 165 4.46 -12.35 12.34
CA LYS A 165 5.80 -12.04 11.86
C LYS A 165 6.88 -12.77 12.67
N ASP A 166 6.82 -12.69 13.99
CA ASP A 166 7.87 -13.18 14.89
C ASP A 166 7.90 -14.72 14.98
N ASN A 167 6.82 -15.39 14.58
CA ASN A 167 6.72 -16.87 14.55
C ASN A 167 6.60 -17.43 13.12
N ALA A 168 6.92 -16.62 12.11
CA ALA A 168 6.89 -17.06 10.73
C ALA A 168 7.96 -18.13 10.47
N ALA A 169 7.56 -19.22 9.82
CA ALA A 169 8.43 -20.30 9.38
C ALA A 169 7.99 -20.80 8.00
N ASP A 170 8.86 -21.57 7.33
CA ASP A 170 8.61 -22.03 5.96
C ASP A 170 7.39 -22.96 5.83
N ASP A 171 7.02 -23.64 6.92
CA ASP A 171 5.90 -24.56 6.99
C ASP A 171 4.57 -23.89 7.36
N ASN A 172 4.57 -22.58 7.61
CA ASN A 172 3.38 -21.81 7.92
C ASN A 172 3.19 -20.58 6.99
N GLU A 173 1.97 -20.07 6.95
CA GLU A 173 1.60 -18.95 6.08
C GLU A 173 1.66 -17.60 6.79
N TYR A 174 2.35 -17.51 7.94
CA TYR A 174 2.25 -16.33 8.80
C TYR A 174 2.80 -15.05 8.14
N LYS A 175 3.82 -15.14 7.28
CA LYS A 175 4.25 -13.97 6.48
C LYS A 175 3.12 -13.44 5.60
N LEU A 176 2.30 -14.32 5.01
CA LEU A 176 1.18 -13.94 4.16
C LEU A 176 0.03 -13.37 4.99
N LEU A 177 -0.27 -13.97 6.13
CA LEU A 177 -1.30 -13.45 7.06
C LEU A 177 -0.91 -12.08 7.63
N ALA A 178 0.36 -11.90 7.98
CA ALA A 178 0.88 -10.60 8.41
C ALA A 178 0.81 -9.56 7.28
N LEU A 179 1.19 -9.95 6.05
CA LEU A 179 1.10 -9.08 4.87
C LEU A 179 -0.34 -8.61 4.64
N ASP A 180 -1.32 -9.53 4.65
CA ASP A 180 -2.73 -9.19 4.46
C ASP A 180 -3.26 -8.31 5.61
N LEU A 181 -2.88 -8.61 6.86
CA LEU A 181 -3.27 -7.81 8.02
C LEU A 181 -2.73 -6.37 7.93
N TYR A 182 -1.42 -6.20 7.74
CA TYR A 182 -0.83 -4.86 7.68
C TYR A 182 -1.23 -4.10 6.41
N SER A 183 -1.50 -4.81 5.31
CA SER A 183 -2.11 -4.23 4.11
C SER A 183 -3.45 -3.57 4.43
N ASN A 184 -4.36 -4.32 5.06
CA ASN A 184 -5.68 -3.82 5.43
C ASN A 184 -5.57 -2.62 6.40
N LEU A 185 -4.61 -2.65 7.33
CA LEU A 185 -4.36 -1.52 8.23
C LEU A 185 -3.81 -0.29 7.49
N SER A 186 -2.88 -0.48 6.55
CA SER A 186 -2.33 0.59 5.72
C SER A 186 -3.39 1.26 4.85
N GLU A 187 -4.40 0.52 4.41
CA GLU A 187 -5.49 1.05 3.58
C GLU A 187 -6.52 1.80 4.42
N ALA A 188 -6.80 1.31 5.64
CA ALA A 188 -7.67 1.99 6.59
C ALA A 188 -7.05 3.29 7.14
N ASP A 189 -5.72 3.35 7.24
CA ASP A 189 -4.98 4.51 7.73
C ASP A 189 -3.73 4.81 6.87
N PRO A 190 -3.90 5.40 5.66
CA PRO A 190 -2.81 5.60 4.71
C PRO A 190 -1.71 6.57 5.17
N ASN A 191 -1.99 7.42 6.16
CA ASN A 191 -1.03 8.37 6.69
C ASN A 191 -0.13 7.76 7.78
N ASN A 192 -0.42 6.53 8.19
CA ASN A 192 0.34 5.84 9.21
C ASN A 192 1.41 4.95 8.58
N GLU A 193 2.60 5.53 8.45
CA GLU A 193 3.77 4.88 7.84
C GLU A 193 4.21 3.61 8.58
N ILE A 194 3.76 3.39 9.83
CA ILE A 194 4.10 2.20 10.61
C ILE A 194 3.63 0.94 9.87
N TRP A 195 2.46 0.95 9.22
CA TRP A 195 1.96 -0.24 8.52
C TRP A 195 2.81 -0.60 7.31
N ILE A 196 3.29 0.40 6.59
CA ILE A 196 4.23 0.20 5.48
C ILE A 196 5.55 -0.36 6.01
N GLN A 197 6.07 0.19 7.11
CA GLN A 197 7.28 -0.33 7.77
C GLN A 197 7.11 -1.76 8.26
N MET A 198 5.93 -2.12 8.79
CA MET A 198 5.64 -3.47 9.24
C MET A 198 5.60 -4.45 8.06
N ILE A 199 4.99 -4.08 6.93
CA ILE A 199 5.04 -4.85 5.67
C ILE A 199 6.49 -5.04 5.20
N GLU A 200 7.27 -3.96 5.17
CA GLU A 200 8.68 -4.02 4.76
C GLU A 200 9.52 -4.90 5.69
N SER A 201 9.19 -4.93 6.99
CA SER A 201 9.86 -5.77 7.97
C SER A 201 9.55 -7.27 7.86
N LEU A 202 8.61 -7.69 7.00
CA LEU A 202 8.30 -9.12 6.77
C LEU A 202 9.38 -9.85 5.97
N ALA A 203 10.31 -9.10 5.37
CA ALA A 203 11.38 -9.60 4.53
C ALA A 203 12.71 -8.95 4.92
N GLU A 204 13.81 -9.67 4.73
CA GLU A 204 15.16 -9.13 4.97
C GLU A 204 15.59 -8.13 3.90
N ASN A 205 15.03 -8.27 2.70
CA ASN A 205 15.37 -7.46 1.54
C ASN A 205 14.17 -7.34 0.58
N PRO A 206 14.23 -6.40 -0.39
CA PRO A 206 13.13 -6.20 -1.32
C PRO A 206 12.82 -7.41 -2.22
N GLU A 207 13.80 -8.26 -2.51
CA GLU A 207 13.61 -9.44 -3.37
C GLU A 207 12.67 -10.45 -2.72
N GLU A 208 12.92 -10.78 -1.45
CA GLU A 208 12.07 -11.65 -0.66
C GLU A 208 10.66 -11.05 -0.50
N LEU A 209 10.54 -9.73 -0.26
CA LEU A 209 9.21 -9.10 -0.16
C LEU A 209 8.43 -9.19 -1.48
N MET A 210 9.12 -9.08 -2.62
CA MET A 210 8.51 -9.29 -3.93
C MET A 210 8.06 -10.74 -4.13
N ASP A 211 8.78 -11.72 -3.58
CA ASP A 211 8.36 -13.13 -3.64
C ASP A 211 7.15 -13.40 -2.74
N ILE A 212 7.13 -12.83 -1.54
CA ILE A 212 5.98 -12.94 -0.61
C ILE A 212 4.73 -12.31 -1.26
N THR A 213 4.85 -11.09 -1.79
CA THR A 213 3.72 -10.40 -2.45
C THR A 213 3.29 -11.09 -3.75
N LYS A 214 4.22 -11.67 -4.51
CA LYS A 214 3.89 -12.53 -5.66
C LYS A 214 3.09 -13.74 -5.24
N ARG A 215 3.56 -14.48 -4.23
CA ARG A 215 2.85 -15.67 -3.69
C ARG A 215 1.47 -15.29 -3.17
N ALA A 216 1.35 -14.17 -2.46
CA ALA A 216 0.06 -13.65 -1.98
C ALA A 216 -0.93 -13.43 -3.13
N TRP A 217 -0.47 -12.85 -4.24
CA TRP A 217 -1.29 -12.71 -5.44
C TRP A 217 -1.55 -14.06 -6.13
N GLU A 218 -0.59 -14.98 -6.22
CA GLU A 218 -0.82 -16.29 -6.85
C GLU A 218 -1.88 -17.15 -6.14
N LEU A 219 -1.98 -17.04 -4.81
CA LEU A 219 -3.01 -17.70 -4.02
C LEU A 219 -4.41 -17.11 -4.23
N ASP A 220 -4.49 -15.84 -4.63
CA ASP A 220 -5.74 -15.13 -4.94
C ASP A 220 -5.59 -14.36 -6.26
N LYS A 221 -5.39 -15.13 -7.34
CA LYS A 221 -4.94 -14.58 -8.64
C LYS A 221 -5.88 -13.56 -9.24
N GLU A 222 -7.16 -13.61 -8.89
CA GLU A 222 -8.19 -12.72 -9.39
C GLU A 222 -8.26 -11.37 -8.65
N ASN A 223 -7.52 -11.23 -7.54
CA ASN A 223 -7.51 -10.04 -6.72
C ASN A 223 -6.62 -8.92 -7.31
N LEU A 224 -7.27 -7.86 -7.78
CA LEU A 224 -6.62 -6.70 -8.40
C LEU A 224 -5.71 -5.94 -7.43
N GLU A 225 -6.08 -5.88 -6.15
CA GLU A 225 -5.33 -5.14 -5.15
C GLU A 225 -4.01 -5.86 -4.84
N LYS A 226 -4.04 -7.18 -4.65
CA LYS A 226 -2.83 -8.01 -4.49
C LYS A 226 -1.94 -7.96 -5.74
N ALA A 227 -2.53 -8.00 -6.94
CA ALA A 227 -1.79 -7.82 -8.19
C ALA A 227 -1.10 -6.44 -8.25
N TRP A 228 -1.79 -5.37 -7.88
CA TRP A 228 -1.23 -4.02 -7.84
C TRP A 228 -0.15 -3.87 -6.77
N LYS A 229 -0.32 -4.47 -5.60
CA LYS A 229 0.67 -4.48 -4.52
C LYS A 229 1.98 -5.14 -4.96
N TYR A 230 1.89 -6.29 -5.62
CA TYR A 230 3.06 -6.94 -6.23
C TYR A 230 3.68 -6.07 -7.34
N ALA A 231 2.88 -5.59 -8.31
CA ALA A 231 3.36 -4.78 -9.41
C ALA A 231 4.07 -3.49 -8.94
N SER A 232 3.44 -2.76 -8.03
CA SER A 232 3.97 -1.50 -7.48
C SER A 232 5.28 -1.71 -6.72
N LEU A 233 5.40 -2.79 -5.95
CA LEU A 233 6.64 -3.14 -5.28
C LEU A 233 7.76 -3.45 -6.28
N CYS A 234 7.47 -4.21 -7.34
CA CYS A 234 8.43 -4.45 -8.42
C CYS A 234 8.86 -3.16 -9.11
N LEU A 235 7.92 -2.27 -9.45
CA LEU A 235 8.21 -0.98 -10.08
C LEU A 235 9.10 -0.09 -9.20
N ARG A 236 8.81 0.00 -7.90
CA ARG A 236 9.61 0.74 -6.91
C ARG A 236 11.05 0.25 -6.85
N ASN A 237 11.25 -1.06 -6.99
CA ASN A 237 12.57 -1.70 -7.02
C ASN A 237 13.19 -1.78 -8.43
N LYS A 238 12.56 -1.16 -9.44
CA LYS A 238 13.01 -1.19 -10.85
C LYS A 238 13.05 -2.59 -11.48
N GLU A 239 12.34 -3.54 -10.89
CA GLU A 239 12.15 -4.90 -11.40
C GLU A 239 11.04 -4.92 -12.47
N TYR A 240 11.28 -4.22 -13.58
CA TYR A 240 10.26 -4.00 -14.61
C TYR A 240 9.77 -5.30 -15.24
N THR A 241 10.65 -6.28 -15.47
CA THR A 241 10.28 -7.59 -16.03
C THR A 241 9.29 -8.33 -15.14
N ARG A 242 9.49 -8.28 -13.81
CA ARG A 242 8.60 -8.92 -12.83
C ARG A 242 7.24 -8.23 -12.76
N ALA A 243 7.21 -6.91 -12.85
CA ALA A 243 5.97 -6.13 -12.81
C ALA A 243 5.03 -6.39 -14.00
N ILE A 244 5.57 -6.77 -15.17
CA ILE A 244 4.79 -6.88 -16.41
C ILE A 244 3.65 -7.88 -16.30
N GLU A 245 3.86 -9.05 -15.71
CA GLU A 245 2.81 -10.08 -15.60
C GLU A 245 1.58 -9.55 -14.84
N ALA A 246 1.82 -8.89 -13.71
CA ALA A 246 0.77 -8.30 -12.89
C ALA A 246 0.10 -7.11 -13.58
N LEU A 247 0.88 -6.27 -14.26
CA LEU A 247 0.34 -5.13 -15.01
C LEU A 247 -0.49 -5.58 -16.23
N GLU A 248 -0.05 -6.60 -16.97
CA GLU A 248 -0.80 -7.22 -18.07
C GLU A 248 -2.14 -7.80 -17.56
N PHE A 249 -2.12 -8.48 -16.41
CA PHE A 249 -3.33 -8.94 -15.75
C PHE A 249 -4.26 -7.77 -15.37
N LEU A 250 -3.74 -6.73 -14.73
CA LEU A 250 -4.51 -5.56 -14.28
C LEU A 250 -5.18 -4.83 -15.45
N VAL A 251 -4.48 -4.58 -16.55
CA VAL A 251 -5.08 -3.95 -17.74
C VAL A 251 -6.06 -4.87 -18.46
N GLY A 252 -5.91 -6.18 -18.33
CA GLY A 252 -6.86 -7.16 -18.85
C GLY A 252 -8.20 -7.15 -18.10
N LYS A 253 -8.15 -6.95 -16.77
CA LYS A 253 -9.35 -6.89 -15.91
C LYS A 253 -9.98 -5.50 -15.86
N SER A 254 -9.16 -4.45 -15.84
CA SER A 254 -9.58 -3.05 -15.71
C SER A 254 -8.96 -2.20 -16.84
N PRO A 255 -9.42 -2.37 -18.09
CA PRO A 255 -8.79 -1.81 -19.28
C PRO A 255 -8.95 -0.28 -19.44
N ASP A 256 -9.74 0.36 -18.59
CA ASP A 256 -10.01 1.79 -18.52
C ASP A 256 -9.18 2.53 -17.46
N VAL A 257 -8.50 1.80 -16.57
CA VAL A 257 -7.63 2.40 -15.54
C VAL A 257 -6.33 2.88 -16.18
N ILE A 258 -6.25 4.19 -16.42
CA ILE A 258 -5.13 4.87 -17.08
C ILE A 258 -3.80 4.59 -16.38
N ASN A 259 -3.77 4.62 -15.04
CA ASN A 259 -2.53 4.41 -14.28
C ASN A 259 -1.88 3.03 -14.59
N TYR A 260 -2.67 1.97 -14.75
CA TYR A 260 -2.13 0.64 -15.08
C TYR A 260 -1.47 0.63 -16.46
N TRP A 261 -2.09 1.27 -17.45
CA TRP A 261 -1.51 1.42 -18.78
C TRP A 261 -0.24 2.28 -18.78
N MET A 262 -0.20 3.35 -17.99
CA MET A 262 1.01 4.18 -17.83
C MET A 262 2.16 3.36 -17.27
N GLN A 263 1.95 2.65 -16.15
CA GLN A 263 2.98 1.81 -15.55
C GLN A 263 3.41 0.67 -16.48
N LEU A 264 2.46 0.04 -17.19
CA LEU A 264 2.75 -1.02 -18.15
C LEU A 264 3.57 -0.51 -19.35
N SER A 265 3.23 0.65 -19.90
CA SER A 265 4.01 1.26 -20.98
C SER A 265 5.45 1.57 -20.55
N SER A 266 5.63 2.05 -19.31
CA SER A 266 6.95 2.32 -18.75
C SER A 266 7.73 1.03 -18.56
N ALA A 267 7.11 -0.02 -18.02
CA ALA A 267 7.75 -1.32 -17.84
C ALA A 267 8.16 -1.96 -19.18
N TYR A 268 7.33 -1.87 -20.21
CA TYR A 268 7.71 -2.31 -21.56
C TYR A 268 8.86 -1.51 -22.15
N ASP A 269 8.86 -0.18 -22.02
CA ASP A 269 9.95 0.66 -22.53
C ASP A 269 11.29 0.34 -21.84
N LYS A 270 11.27 0.15 -20.51
CA LYS A 270 12.46 -0.21 -19.73
C LYS A 270 12.97 -1.62 -19.97
N THR A 271 12.16 -2.49 -20.57
CA THR A 271 12.53 -3.86 -20.97
C THR A 271 12.67 -4.02 -22.48
N ASP A 272 12.77 -2.90 -23.22
CA ASP A 272 12.94 -2.83 -24.68
C ASP A 272 11.85 -3.55 -25.50
N GLN A 273 10.67 -3.78 -24.92
CA GLN A 273 9.49 -4.36 -25.59
C GLN A 273 8.74 -3.32 -26.43
N THR A 274 9.44 -2.77 -27.42
CA THR A 274 9.05 -1.59 -28.19
C THR A 274 7.64 -1.68 -28.81
N ASP A 275 7.28 -2.81 -29.43
CA ASP A 275 5.96 -2.98 -30.05
C ASP A 275 4.82 -2.96 -29.02
N LYS A 276 5.06 -3.51 -27.83
CA LYS A 276 4.10 -3.47 -26.72
C LYS A 276 4.01 -2.06 -26.12
N THR A 277 5.12 -1.35 -26.00
CA THR A 277 5.14 0.07 -25.60
C THR A 277 4.28 0.93 -26.53
N ILE A 278 4.42 0.78 -27.85
CA ILE A 278 3.59 1.47 -28.84
C ILE A 278 2.10 1.15 -28.64
N SER A 279 1.77 -0.12 -28.45
CA SER A 279 0.40 -0.57 -28.26
C SER A 279 -0.22 0.03 -26.99
N ALA A 280 0.55 0.07 -25.89
CA ALA A 280 0.13 0.68 -24.63
C ALA A 280 -0.09 2.20 -24.77
N TYR A 281 0.80 2.94 -25.44
CA TYR A 281 0.59 4.36 -25.70
C TYR A 281 -0.59 4.65 -26.62
N LYS A 282 -0.82 3.83 -27.65
CA LYS A 282 -2.03 3.94 -28.48
C LYS A 282 -3.30 3.74 -27.65
N LYS A 283 -3.27 2.81 -26.69
CA LYS A 283 -4.38 2.62 -25.74
C LYS A 283 -4.55 3.84 -24.82
N LEU A 284 -3.47 4.40 -24.26
CA LEU A 284 -3.50 5.64 -23.48
C LEU A 284 -4.08 6.82 -24.27
N ILE A 285 -3.69 6.98 -25.53
CA ILE A 285 -4.26 8.00 -26.44
C ILE A 285 -5.76 7.76 -26.65
N SER A 286 -6.21 6.50 -26.80
CA SER A 286 -7.64 6.22 -26.95
C SER A 286 -8.46 6.52 -25.69
N LEU A 287 -7.86 6.39 -24.50
CA LEU A 287 -8.49 6.72 -23.22
C LEU A 287 -8.43 8.22 -22.91
N GLN A 288 -7.38 8.90 -23.37
CA GLN A 288 -7.13 10.32 -23.14
C GLN A 288 -6.69 11.01 -24.45
N PRO A 289 -7.63 11.29 -25.38
CA PRO A 289 -7.31 11.85 -26.69
C PRO A 289 -6.73 13.27 -26.64
N ASP A 290 -6.96 14.00 -25.55
CA ASP A 290 -6.48 15.36 -25.34
C ASP A 290 -5.24 15.44 -24.43
N ASN A 291 -4.65 14.29 -24.06
CA ASN A 291 -3.42 14.27 -23.27
C ASN A 291 -2.20 14.37 -24.20
N ARG A 292 -1.60 15.56 -24.26
CA ARG A 292 -0.40 15.86 -25.08
C ARG A 292 0.80 14.97 -24.77
N ASP A 293 0.98 14.55 -23.52
CA ASP A 293 2.15 13.79 -23.07
C ASP A 293 2.13 12.38 -23.68
N ASN A 294 0.95 11.78 -23.84
CA ASN A 294 0.82 10.46 -24.48
C ASN A 294 1.30 10.48 -25.95
N TYR A 295 1.01 11.56 -26.69
CA TYR A 295 1.49 11.72 -28.06
C TYR A 295 3.00 11.97 -28.11
N ALA A 296 3.52 12.82 -27.22
CA ALA A 296 4.95 13.10 -27.17
C ALA A 296 5.78 11.86 -26.77
N ASN A 297 5.31 11.09 -25.79
CA ASN A 297 5.97 9.86 -25.38
C ASN A 297 5.95 8.82 -26.51
N LEU A 298 4.84 8.65 -27.21
CA LEU A 298 4.79 7.78 -28.40
C LEU A 298 5.75 8.26 -29.51
N ALA A 299 5.88 9.57 -29.69
CA ALA A 299 6.86 10.12 -30.64
C ALA A 299 8.31 9.79 -30.24
N LEU A 300 8.65 9.84 -28.94
CA LEU A 300 9.98 9.44 -28.46
C LEU A 300 10.28 7.96 -28.77
N VAL A 301 9.28 7.08 -28.61
CA VAL A 301 9.41 5.66 -28.96
C VAL A 301 9.69 5.51 -30.46
N TYR A 302 8.93 6.17 -31.33
CA TYR A 302 9.18 6.14 -32.77
C TYR A 302 10.52 6.77 -33.17
N LYS A 303 10.97 7.80 -32.46
CA LYS A 303 12.30 8.41 -32.65
C LYS A 303 13.43 7.43 -32.27
N LYS A 304 13.28 6.66 -31.19
CA LYS A 304 14.23 5.58 -30.79
C LYS A 304 14.31 4.49 -31.85
N MET A 305 13.21 4.20 -32.55
CA MET A 305 13.15 3.27 -33.68
C MET A 305 13.63 3.84 -35.02
N ASP A 306 14.15 5.08 -35.03
CA ASP A 306 14.53 5.81 -36.25
C ASP A 306 13.38 6.06 -37.25
N GLN A 307 12.13 5.93 -36.80
CA GLN A 307 10.93 6.24 -37.60
C GLN A 307 10.58 7.73 -37.50
N LEU A 308 11.53 8.57 -37.95
CA LEU A 308 11.53 10.02 -37.74
C LEU A 308 10.28 10.73 -38.27
N SER A 309 9.78 10.33 -39.44
CA SER A 309 8.55 10.90 -40.01
C SER A 309 7.32 10.63 -39.14
N VAL A 310 7.22 9.41 -38.59
CA VAL A 310 6.09 9.02 -37.74
C VAL A 310 6.19 9.75 -36.41
N ALA A 311 7.38 9.78 -35.80
CA ALA A 311 7.64 10.52 -34.56
C ALA A 311 7.20 11.98 -34.67
N ARG A 312 7.62 12.67 -35.74
CA ARG A 312 7.24 14.07 -36.01
C ARG A 312 5.73 14.26 -36.10
N SER A 313 5.01 13.36 -36.77
CA SER A 313 3.54 13.46 -36.89
C SER A 313 2.84 13.42 -35.53
N TYR A 314 3.36 12.65 -34.57
CA TYR A 314 2.85 12.58 -33.21
C TYR A 314 3.23 13.81 -32.38
N LEU A 315 4.43 14.38 -32.57
CA LEU A 315 4.80 15.66 -31.95
C LEU A 315 3.91 16.81 -32.43
N GLN A 316 3.51 16.80 -33.70
CA GLN A 316 2.56 17.80 -34.23
C GLN A 316 1.19 17.69 -33.57
N LYS A 317 0.72 16.47 -33.27
CA LYS A 317 -0.50 16.30 -32.48
C LYS A 317 -0.33 16.86 -31.07
N ALA A 318 0.81 16.58 -30.41
CA ALA A 318 1.11 17.10 -29.09
C ALA A 318 1.15 18.65 -29.05
N SER A 319 1.80 19.29 -30.02
CA SER A 319 1.87 20.77 -30.09
C SER A 319 0.58 21.43 -30.59
N ASN A 320 -0.31 20.71 -31.28
CA ASN A 320 -1.64 21.23 -31.56
C ASN A 320 -2.53 21.25 -30.31
N ILE A 321 -2.34 20.29 -29.39
CA ILE A 321 -3.06 20.24 -28.10
C ILE A 321 -2.55 21.31 -27.15
N ASP A 322 -1.22 21.46 -27.02
CA ASP A 322 -0.62 22.60 -26.32
C ASP A 322 0.44 23.30 -27.19
N PRO A 323 0.06 24.42 -27.84
CA PRO A 323 0.98 25.23 -28.63
C PRO A 323 2.07 25.95 -27.83
N ASP A 324 1.92 26.11 -26.52
CA ASP A 324 2.90 26.80 -25.67
C ASP A 324 3.86 25.83 -24.95
N TRP A 325 3.66 24.53 -25.15
CA TRP A 325 4.59 23.53 -24.68
C TRP A 325 5.83 23.49 -25.58
N ASP A 326 7.01 23.68 -24.98
CA ASP A 326 8.27 23.73 -25.70
C ASP A 326 8.80 22.35 -26.14
N PHE A 327 8.43 21.30 -25.40
CA PHE A 327 8.98 19.96 -25.57
C PHE A 327 8.77 19.36 -26.96
N PRO A 328 7.58 19.45 -27.61
CA PRO A 328 7.40 18.87 -28.93
C PRO A 328 8.31 19.53 -29.98
N TYR A 329 8.49 20.85 -29.90
CA TYR A 329 9.42 21.57 -30.78
C TYR A 329 10.88 21.20 -30.50
N PHE A 330 11.24 21.06 -29.22
CA PHE A 330 12.58 20.64 -28.83
C PHE A 330 12.92 19.24 -29.39
N VAL A 331 11.98 18.29 -29.28
CA VAL A 331 12.16 16.94 -29.83
C VAL A 331 12.08 16.92 -31.36
N GLU A 332 11.22 17.74 -31.99
CA GLU A 332 11.15 17.85 -33.46
C GLU A 332 12.47 18.39 -34.02
N ALA A 333 13.11 19.35 -33.35
CA ALA A 333 14.45 19.81 -33.70
C ALA A 333 15.49 18.67 -33.60
N GLN A 334 15.47 17.87 -32.52
CA GLN A 334 16.34 16.69 -32.40
C GLN A 334 16.10 15.66 -33.50
N ILE A 335 14.86 15.51 -33.96
CA ILE A 335 14.52 14.64 -35.09
C ILE A 335 15.23 15.13 -36.36
N TYR A 336 15.27 16.44 -36.62
CA TYR A 336 16.00 16.98 -37.77
C TYR A 336 17.51 16.80 -37.66
N GLU A 337 18.07 16.95 -36.47
CA GLU A 337 19.49 16.63 -36.23
C GLU A 337 19.80 15.15 -36.49
N GLN A 338 18.93 14.25 -36.01
CA GLN A 338 19.06 12.81 -36.25
C GLN A 338 18.92 12.48 -37.73
N ALA A 339 17.95 13.08 -38.42
CA ALA A 339 17.79 12.94 -39.86
C ALA A 339 19.06 13.35 -40.61
N ALA A 340 19.62 14.52 -40.29
CA ALA A 340 20.86 14.98 -40.90
C ALA A 340 22.01 13.98 -40.67
N ARG A 341 22.21 13.52 -39.43
CA ARG A 341 23.23 12.52 -39.11
C ARG A 341 23.06 11.20 -39.85
N ASN A 342 21.82 10.71 -39.99
CA ASN A 342 21.53 9.44 -40.67
C ASN A 342 21.71 9.54 -42.19
N CYS A 343 21.48 10.72 -42.75
CA CYS A 343 21.49 10.96 -44.19
C CYS A 343 22.87 11.31 -44.75
N ILE A 344 23.80 11.80 -43.90
CA ILE A 344 25.17 12.10 -44.32
C ILE A 344 25.82 10.83 -44.87
N GLY A 345 26.07 10.86 -46.18
CA GLY A 345 26.78 9.80 -46.89
C GLY A 345 28.29 9.97 -46.79
N SER A 346 28.99 9.82 -47.91
CA SER A 346 30.45 10.00 -47.96
C SER A 346 30.92 11.45 -47.85
N LYS A 347 30.02 12.41 -48.00
CA LYS A 347 30.29 13.85 -47.94
C LYS A 347 29.17 14.57 -47.23
N PHE A 348 29.54 15.63 -46.51
CA PHE A 348 28.59 16.56 -45.92
C PHE A 348 28.13 17.55 -47.00
N GLU A 349 26.88 17.42 -47.43
CA GLU A 349 26.31 18.19 -48.52
C GLU A 349 25.61 19.46 -48.05
N PHE A 350 25.37 20.38 -48.97
CA PHE A 350 24.66 21.63 -48.66
C PHE A 350 23.25 21.38 -48.12
N ILE A 351 22.56 20.35 -48.61
CA ILE A 351 21.22 20.02 -48.12
C ILE A 351 21.24 19.56 -46.67
N ASP A 352 22.30 18.86 -46.22
CA ASP A 352 22.46 18.45 -44.83
C ASP A 352 22.60 19.67 -43.91
N LYS A 353 23.37 20.67 -44.35
CA LYS A 353 23.47 21.97 -43.66
C LYS A 353 22.11 22.65 -43.55
N VAL A 354 21.32 22.64 -44.63
CA VAL A 354 19.95 23.21 -44.63
C VAL A 354 19.04 22.47 -43.64
N VAL A 355 19.17 21.15 -43.48
CA VAL A 355 18.42 20.40 -42.45
C VAL A 355 18.87 20.77 -41.04
N TYR A 356 20.18 20.97 -40.79
CA TYR A 356 20.65 21.52 -39.52
C TYR A 356 20.12 22.94 -39.26
N GLN A 357 19.98 23.77 -40.31
CA GLN A 357 19.36 25.10 -40.17
C GLN A 357 17.88 24.98 -39.77
N LEU A 358 17.14 24.02 -40.33
CA LEU A 358 15.78 23.73 -39.89
C LEU A 358 15.74 23.29 -38.42
N ALA A 359 16.68 22.47 -37.97
CA ALA A 359 16.81 22.09 -36.56
C ALA A 359 17.02 23.33 -35.67
N VAL A 360 17.94 24.22 -36.04
CA VAL A 360 18.20 25.49 -35.33
C VAL A 360 16.96 26.38 -35.28
N ASP A 361 16.23 26.53 -36.39
CA ASP A 361 15.02 27.34 -36.42
C ASP A 361 13.90 26.72 -35.57
N THR A 362 13.81 25.39 -35.52
CA THR A 362 12.86 24.69 -34.66
C THR A 362 13.24 24.82 -33.18
N TYR A 363 14.54 24.80 -32.83
CA TYR A 363 15.02 25.11 -31.48
C TYR A 363 14.73 26.56 -31.07
N LYS A 364 14.78 27.52 -32.00
CA LYS A 364 14.37 28.90 -31.71
C LYS A 364 12.90 28.97 -31.30
N ILE A 365 12.03 28.18 -31.93
CA ILE A 365 10.61 28.05 -31.55
C ILE A 365 10.52 27.45 -30.14
N ALA A 366 11.17 26.32 -29.88
CA ALA A 366 11.17 25.70 -28.55
C ALA A 366 11.63 26.69 -27.46
N ARG A 367 12.70 27.45 -27.73
CA ARG A 367 13.22 28.46 -26.81
C ARG A 367 12.25 29.62 -26.60
N SER A 368 11.54 30.08 -27.64
CA SER A 368 10.59 31.18 -27.52
C SER A 368 9.35 30.83 -26.70
N LYS A 369 9.03 29.53 -26.58
CA LYS A 369 7.97 29.03 -25.68
C LYS A 369 8.33 29.13 -24.20
N GLY A 370 9.62 29.20 -23.85
CA GLY A 370 10.07 29.51 -22.48
C GLY A 370 9.85 28.41 -21.44
N GLY A 371 9.64 27.15 -21.86
CA GLY A 371 9.47 26.01 -20.96
C GLY A 371 10.79 25.42 -20.44
N GLN A 372 10.72 24.21 -19.89
CA GLN A 372 11.85 23.51 -19.26
C GLN A 372 13.02 23.22 -20.23
N ASN A 373 12.75 23.14 -21.52
CA ASN A 373 13.72 22.80 -22.56
C ASN A 373 14.31 24.05 -23.24
N ALA A 374 13.86 25.26 -22.91
CA ALA A 374 14.30 26.49 -23.56
C ALA A 374 15.83 26.74 -23.41
N GLY A 375 16.39 26.43 -22.25
CA GLY A 375 17.84 26.51 -22.00
C GLY A 375 18.62 25.54 -22.90
N ALA A 376 18.25 24.26 -22.85
CA ALA A 376 18.86 23.20 -23.68
C ALA A 376 18.72 23.49 -25.18
N ALA A 377 17.59 24.06 -25.62
CA ALA A 377 17.40 24.50 -27.00
C ALA A 377 18.43 25.57 -27.40
N GLY A 378 18.69 26.55 -26.53
CA GLY A 378 19.72 27.58 -26.75
C GLY A 378 21.13 27.00 -26.84
N GLU A 379 21.46 26.01 -26.01
CA GLU A 379 22.74 25.31 -26.08
C GLU A 379 22.89 24.53 -27.38
N ARG A 380 21.86 23.79 -27.80
CA ARG A 380 21.86 23.06 -29.08
C ARG A 380 22.03 24.01 -30.27
N MET A 381 21.34 25.16 -30.28
CA MET A 381 21.52 26.18 -31.32
C MET A 381 22.98 26.66 -31.42
N ASN A 382 23.64 26.86 -30.29
CA ASN A 382 25.05 27.26 -30.27
C ASN A 382 25.98 26.15 -30.78
N ALA A 383 25.70 24.89 -30.42
CA ALA A 383 26.47 23.74 -30.85
C ALA A 383 26.38 23.49 -32.37
N LEU A 384 25.30 23.91 -33.01
CA LEU A 384 25.05 23.71 -34.44
C LEU A 384 25.57 24.83 -35.36
N LYS A 385 26.18 25.90 -34.83
CA LYS A 385 26.61 27.07 -35.60
C LYS A 385 27.51 26.75 -36.81
N GLU A 386 28.38 25.76 -36.66
CA GLU A 386 29.32 25.34 -37.72
C GLU A 386 28.69 24.32 -38.69
N SER A 387 27.52 23.76 -38.35
CA SER A 387 26.80 22.76 -39.14
C SER A 387 25.72 23.36 -40.04
N VAL A 388 25.37 24.65 -39.87
CA VAL A 388 24.42 25.36 -40.72
C VAL A 388 25.12 26.04 -41.91
N PRO A 389 24.37 26.44 -42.97
CA PRO A 389 24.96 27.11 -44.12
C PRO A 389 25.58 28.46 -43.73
N GLN A 390 26.79 28.71 -44.23
CA GLN A 390 27.50 29.98 -44.09
C GLN A 390 27.19 30.89 -45.29
N GLN A 391 27.58 32.18 -45.21
CA GLN A 391 27.35 33.14 -46.30
C GLN A 391 27.94 32.66 -47.64
N GLU A 392 29.12 32.03 -47.59
CA GLU A 392 29.81 31.46 -48.74
C GLU A 392 29.00 30.33 -49.39
N ASP A 393 28.34 29.49 -48.59
CA ASP A 393 27.53 28.37 -49.10
C ASP A 393 26.41 28.87 -50.00
N PHE A 394 25.76 29.98 -49.64
CA PHE A 394 24.72 30.63 -50.44
C PHE A 394 25.29 31.36 -51.65
N PHE A 395 26.39 32.12 -51.46
CA PHE A 395 27.04 32.89 -52.52
C PHE A 395 27.45 32.01 -53.70
N PHE A 396 28.13 30.89 -53.45
CA PHE A 396 28.58 29.98 -54.52
C PHE A 396 27.42 29.28 -55.26
N ARG A 397 26.21 29.31 -54.71
CA ARG A 397 25.00 28.74 -55.30
C ARG A 397 24.06 29.78 -55.92
N ASN A 398 24.45 31.07 -55.87
CA ASN A 398 23.64 32.19 -56.35
C ASN A 398 22.25 32.25 -55.69
N ILE A 399 22.15 31.88 -54.42
CA ILE A 399 20.92 31.94 -53.61
C ILE A 399 20.91 33.25 -52.81
N LYS A 400 19.83 34.03 -52.89
CA LYS A 400 19.72 35.33 -52.22
C LYS A 400 18.95 35.25 -50.89
N SER A 401 19.19 36.22 -50.03
CA SER A 401 18.41 36.44 -48.80
C SER A 401 16.92 36.52 -49.10
N GLY A 402 16.10 35.88 -48.25
CA GLY A 402 14.65 35.78 -48.42
C GLY A 402 14.18 34.68 -49.39
N GLU A 403 15.07 34.06 -50.16
CA GLU A 403 14.71 32.89 -50.95
C GLU A 403 14.36 31.69 -50.05
N LYS A 404 13.47 30.82 -50.55
CA LYS A 404 13.05 29.60 -49.85
C LYS A 404 13.78 28.41 -50.43
N ILE A 405 14.55 27.72 -49.61
CA ILE A 405 15.17 26.45 -49.98
C ILE A 405 14.24 25.34 -49.53
N LYS A 406 13.73 24.56 -50.48
CA LYS A 406 12.95 23.37 -50.19
C LYS A 406 13.87 22.24 -49.74
N ILE A 407 13.52 21.58 -48.64
CA ILE A 407 14.21 20.39 -48.18
C ILE A 407 13.67 19.21 -48.98
N GLU A 408 14.52 18.65 -49.84
CA GLU A 408 14.17 17.58 -50.77
C GLU A 408 15.36 16.64 -50.99
N GLY A 409 15.08 15.44 -51.49
CA GLY A 409 16.03 14.36 -51.68
C GLY A 409 15.57 13.11 -50.95
N LYS A 410 15.94 11.93 -51.48
CA LYS A 410 15.45 10.61 -51.02
C LYS A 410 15.46 10.41 -49.50
N CYS A 411 16.41 11.03 -48.80
CA CYS A 411 16.56 10.92 -47.34
C CYS A 411 15.70 11.92 -46.54
N TYR A 412 15.32 13.05 -47.15
CA TYR A 412 14.65 14.17 -46.50
C TYR A 412 13.23 14.47 -47.00
N ASP A 413 12.76 13.79 -48.06
CA ASP A 413 11.46 14.08 -48.70
C ASP A 413 10.26 14.07 -47.73
N TRP A 414 10.34 13.29 -46.65
CA TRP A 414 9.30 13.23 -45.61
C TRP A 414 9.19 14.51 -44.76
N ILE A 415 10.21 15.39 -44.78
CA ILE A 415 10.24 16.63 -43.99
C ILE A 415 9.21 17.63 -44.53
N GLY A 416 9.14 17.83 -45.86
CA GLY A 416 8.15 18.72 -46.48
C GLY A 416 8.16 20.17 -45.94
N ARG A 417 9.34 20.69 -45.55
CA ARG A 417 9.54 22.06 -45.05
C ARG A 417 10.49 22.84 -45.96
N THR A 418 10.50 24.15 -45.77
CA THR A 418 11.44 25.07 -46.43
C THR A 418 12.18 25.88 -45.38
N VAL A 419 13.45 26.18 -45.63
CA VAL A 419 14.24 27.14 -44.84
C VAL A 419 14.29 28.47 -45.59
N ILE A 420 14.12 29.58 -44.88
CA ILE A 420 14.28 30.93 -45.43
C ILE A 420 15.74 31.34 -45.28
N VAL A 421 16.35 31.78 -46.37
CA VAL A 421 17.75 32.26 -46.36
C VAL A 421 17.82 33.56 -45.55
N PRO A 422 18.72 33.65 -44.56
CA PRO A 422 18.78 34.76 -43.61
C PRO A 422 19.16 36.11 -44.24
#